data_AF-A0A1V0A1Y1-F1
#
_entry.id   AF-A0A1V0A1Y1-F1
#
_cell.length_a   1.000
_cell.length_b   1.000
_cell.length_c   1.000
_cell.angle_alpha   90.00
_cell.angle_beta   90.00
_cell.angle_gamma   90.00
#
_symmetry.space_group_name_H-M   'P 1'
#
loop_
_entity.id
_entity.type
_entity.pdbx_description
1 polymer ?
#
loop_
_entity_poly.entity_id
_entity_poly.type
_entity_poly.pdbx_seq_one_letter_code
_entity_poly.pdbx_strand_id
1 'polypeptide(L)'
;MRLTPRARSFVAGLLVANSAPHLATAVTGHRHLTPLAGRGSGPAVNLLWGAANLAGGLALLRSAARAERPGDTWDSRLVAFESGCVTFAAWMALTERFFPMNHGES
;
A
#
# COMPACT_ATOMS: atom_id res chain seq x y z
N MET A 1 -3.12 -4.82 20.93
CA MET A 1 -1.75 -4.26 20.81
C MET A 1 -1.86 -2.87 20.20
N ARG A 2 -1.44 -1.80 20.88
CA ARG A 2 -1.50 -0.43 20.32
C ARG A 2 -0.22 -0.16 19.53
N LEU A 3 -0.33 0.05 18.21
CA LEU A 3 0.82 0.43 17.37
C LEU A 3 1.37 1.79 17.80
N THR A 4 2.69 1.97 17.75
CA THR A 4 3.34 3.27 17.95
C THR A 4 3.07 4.20 16.76
N PRO A 5 3.18 5.54 16.90
CA PRO A 5 3.00 6.47 15.78
C PRO A 5 3.93 6.19 14.59
N ARG A 6 5.16 5.73 14.84
CA ARG A 6 6.12 5.29 13.81
C ARG A 6 5.64 4.03 13.09
N ALA A 7 5.19 3.01 13.83
CA ALA A 7 4.66 1.79 13.24
C ALA A 7 3.40 2.06 12.40
N ARG A 8 2.51 2.98 12.85
CA ARG A 8 1.36 3.42 12.05
C ARG A 8 1.79 4.13 10.76
N SER A 9 2.82 4.97 10.83
CA SER A 9 3.36 5.67 9.65
C SER A 9 3.98 4.70 8.65
N PHE A 10 4.72 3.68 9.12
CA PHE A 10 5.24 2.60 8.28
C PHE A 10 4.14 1.81 7.57
N VAL A 11 3.11 1.37 8.32
CA VAL A 11 1.97 0.65 7.73
C VAL A 11 1.19 1.54 6.76
N ALA A 12 1.06 2.84 7.06
CA ALA A 12 0.47 3.80 6.13
C ALA A 12 1.25 3.86 4.80
N GLY A 13 2.58 3.88 4.86
CA GLY A 13 3.44 3.83 3.67
C GLY A 13 3.24 2.56 2.84
N LEU A 14 3.18 1.40 3.49
CA LEU A 14 2.89 0.12 2.82
C LEU A 14 1.56 0.16 2.06
N LEU A 15 0.48 0.64 2.71
CA LEU A 15 -0.85 0.70 2.09
C LEU A 15 -0.92 1.72 0.95
N VAL A 16 -0.33 2.90 1.14
CA VAL A 16 -0.28 3.92 0.08
C VAL A 16 0.48 3.38 -1.14
N ALA A 17 1.64 2.76 -0.95
CA ALA A 17 2.40 2.15 -2.05
C ALA A 17 1.65 0.97 -2.69
N ASN A 18 0.88 0.19 -1.92
CA ASN A 18 0.02 -0.86 -2.47
C ASN A 18 -1.09 -0.31 -3.38
N SER A 19 -1.62 0.88 -3.11
CA SER A 19 -2.69 1.45 -3.92
C SER A 19 -2.29 1.72 -5.38
N ALA A 20 -1.03 2.11 -5.62
CA ALA A 20 -0.55 2.55 -6.93
C ALA A 20 -0.68 1.50 -8.05
N PRO A 21 -0.17 0.25 -7.92
CA PRO A 21 -0.29 -0.76 -8.97
C PRO A 21 -1.75 -1.14 -9.26
N HIS A 22 -2.62 -1.20 -8.24
CA HIS A 22 -4.03 -1.51 -8.43
C HIS A 22 -4.79 -0.40 -9.16
N LEU A 23 -4.53 0.86 -8.83
CA LEU A 23 -5.11 2.02 -9.54
C LEU A 23 -4.62 2.07 -10.98
N ALA A 24 -3.31 1.89 -11.22
CA ALA A 24 -2.74 1.84 -12.57
C ALA A 24 -3.37 0.73 -13.43
N THR A 25 -3.63 -0.44 -12.83
CA THR A 25 -4.22 -1.58 -13.53
C THR A 25 -5.70 -1.37 -13.81
N ALA A 26 -6.43 -0.74 -12.89
CA ALA A 26 -7.81 -0.33 -13.12
C ALA A 26 -7.94 0.69 -14.26
N VAL A 27 -7.07 1.71 -14.30
CA VAL A 27 -7.07 2.75 -15.34
C VAL A 27 -6.70 2.18 -16.71
N THR A 28 -5.74 1.25 -16.76
CA THR A 28 -5.31 0.60 -18.01
C THR A 28 -6.21 -0.54 -18.46
N GLY A 29 -7.27 -0.88 -17.70
CA GLY A 29 -8.22 -1.95 -18.05
C GLY A 29 -7.65 -3.36 -17.97
N HIS A 30 -6.46 -3.53 -17.38
CA HIS A 30 -5.82 -4.83 -17.24
C HIS A 30 -6.31 -5.56 -15.97
N ARG A 31 -6.03 -6.86 -15.88
CA ARG A 31 -6.35 -7.66 -14.69
C ARG A 31 -5.13 -7.68 -13.76
N HIS A 32 -5.34 -7.34 -12.49
CA HIS A 32 -4.35 -7.51 -11.41
C HIS A 32 -4.92 -8.49 -10.39
N LEU A 33 -4.07 -9.34 -9.81
CA LEU A 33 -4.42 -10.16 -8.66
C LEU A 33 -4.86 -9.29 -7.46
N THR A 34 -6.09 -9.44 -6.98
CA THR A 34 -6.51 -8.90 -5.67
C THR A 34 -6.88 -10.04 -4.72
N PRO A 35 -6.71 -9.87 -3.40
CA PRO A 35 -7.19 -10.84 -2.42
C PRO A 35 -8.72 -11.03 -2.45
N LEU A 36 -9.47 -10.05 -2.97
CA LEU A 36 -10.93 -10.02 -2.97
C LEU A 36 -11.57 -10.86 -4.09
N ALA A 37 -10.90 -11.02 -5.23
CA ALA A 37 -11.47 -11.76 -6.38
C ALA A 37 -10.46 -12.66 -7.13
N GLY A 38 -9.25 -12.84 -6.59
CA GLY A 38 -8.22 -13.70 -7.20
C GLY A 38 -7.76 -13.20 -8.58
N ARG A 39 -7.29 -14.11 -9.45
CA ARG A 39 -6.77 -13.83 -10.80
C ARG A 39 -7.80 -13.21 -11.78
N GLY A 40 -9.08 -13.20 -11.41
CA GLY A 40 -10.18 -12.67 -12.23
C GLY A 40 -10.61 -11.25 -11.87
N SER A 41 -9.87 -10.53 -11.02
CA SER A 41 -10.28 -9.20 -10.53
C SER A 41 -10.37 -8.21 -11.69
N GLY A 42 -11.59 -7.87 -12.08
CA GLY A 42 -11.86 -6.87 -13.10
C GLY A 42 -11.42 -5.45 -12.67
N PRO A 43 -11.45 -4.47 -13.60
CA PRO A 43 -10.96 -3.11 -13.35
C PRO A 43 -11.58 -2.45 -12.10
N ALA A 44 -12.88 -2.68 -11.86
CA ALA A 44 -13.60 -2.13 -10.71
C ALA A 44 -13.13 -2.69 -9.35
N VAL A 45 -12.75 -3.97 -9.29
CA VAL A 45 -12.25 -4.59 -8.05
C VAL A 45 -10.86 -4.06 -7.70
N ASN A 46 -10.01 -3.88 -8.72
CA ASN A 46 -8.71 -3.23 -8.55
C ASN A 46 -8.85 -1.78 -8.09
N LEU A 47 -9.81 -1.03 -8.65
CA LEU A 47 -10.09 0.34 -8.23
C LEU A 47 -10.53 0.40 -6.76
N LEU A 48 -11.50 -0.45 -6.37
CA LEU A 48 -12.00 -0.52 -5.00
C LEU A 48 -10.89 -0.90 -4.01
N TRP A 49 -10.06 -1.88 -4.36
CA TRP A 49 -8.96 -2.31 -3.51
C TRP A 49 -7.85 -1.25 -3.39
N GLY A 50 -7.47 -0.61 -4.49
CA GLY A 50 -6.54 0.51 -4.48
C GLY A 50 -7.07 1.67 -3.64
N ALA A 51 -8.34 2.03 -3.80
CA ALA A 51 -9.00 3.07 -3.01
C ALA A 51 -9.07 2.73 -1.51
N ALA A 52 -9.36 1.48 -1.16
CA ALA A 52 -9.38 1.03 0.23
C ALA A 52 -8.00 1.11 0.88
N ASN A 53 -6.95 0.71 0.17
CA ASN A 53 -5.56 0.83 0.64
C ASN A 53 -5.16 2.30 0.83
N LEU A 54 -5.47 3.16 -0.14
CA LEU A 54 -5.19 4.59 -0.03
C LEU A 54 -5.93 5.22 1.16
N ALA A 55 -7.24 4.96 1.28
CA ALA A 55 -8.05 5.47 2.38
C ALA A 55 -7.55 4.98 3.75
N GLY A 56 -7.22 3.69 3.85
CA GLY A 56 -6.66 3.08 5.06
C GLY A 56 -5.30 3.68 5.44
N GLY A 57 -4.41 3.87 4.46
CA GLY A 57 -3.11 4.49 4.66
C GLY A 57 -3.22 5.94 5.15
N LEU A 58 -4.08 6.74 4.52
CA LEU A 58 -4.33 8.13 4.91
C LEU A 58 -4.98 8.24 6.30
N ALA A 59 -5.91 7.34 6.64
CA ALA A 59 -6.53 7.29 7.96
C ALA A 59 -5.50 6.94 9.05
N LEU A 60 -4.61 5.99 8.78
CA LEU A 60 -3.51 5.63 9.69
C LEU A 60 -2.52 6.78 9.87
N LEU A 61 -2.14 7.46 8.80
CA LEU A 61 -1.26 8.63 8.87
C LEU A 61 -1.89 9.75 9.70
N ARG A 62 -3.17 10.06 9.48
CA ARG A 62 -3.93 11.03 10.29
C ARG A 62 -3.99 10.63 11.77
N SER A 63 -4.15 9.35 12.05
CA SER A 63 -4.16 8.84 13.44
C SER A 63 -2.77 8.94 14.11
N ALA A 64 -1.69 8.82 13.33
CA ALA A 64 -0.32 8.98 13.82
C ALA A 64 0.01 10.45 14.10
N ALA A 65 -0.48 11.37 13.26
CA ALA A 65 -0.36 12.82 13.47
C ALA A 65 -1.11 13.27 14.74
N ARG A 66 -2.33 12.76 14.96
CA ARG A 66 -3.11 13.07 16.17
C ARG A 66 -2.54 12.50 17.47
N ALA A 67 -1.66 11.51 17.37
CA ALA A 67 -1.03 10.89 18.53
C ALA A 67 0.29 11.55 18.93
N GLU A 68 0.66 12.65 18.26
CA GLU A 68 1.86 13.42 18.54
C GLU A 68 1.90 13.92 19.97
N ARG A 69 3.06 13.74 20.60
CA ARG A 69 3.37 14.34 21.89
C ARG A 69 4.38 15.48 21.70
N PRO A 70 4.40 16.47 22.61
CA PRO A 70 5.46 17.48 22.63
C PRO A 70 6.84 16.79 22.65
N GLY A 71 7.67 17.06 21.64
CA GLY A 71 8.99 16.43 21.46
C GLY A 71 9.07 15.33 20.39
N ASP A 72 7.95 14.89 19.79
CA ASP A 72 7.97 13.97 18.64
C ASP A 72 8.46 14.68 17.37
N THR A 73 9.48 14.14 16.70
CA THR A 73 9.96 14.67 15.42
C THR A 73 9.15 14.08 14.25
N TRP A 74 8.61 14.95 13.40
CA TRP A 74 7.95 14.56 12.15
C TRP A 74 8.88 13.74 11.25
N ASP A 75 10.16 14.14 11.17
CA ASP A 75 11.18 13.48 10.34
C ASP A 75 11.27 11.97 10.61
N SER A 76 11.25 11.56 11.88
CA SER A 76 11.30 10.13 12.23
C SER A 76 10.10 9.33 11.69
N ARG A 77 8.93 9.97 11.57
CA ARG A 77 7.71 9.35 11.05
C ARG A 77 7.65 9.41 9.54
N LEU A 78 8.20 10.47 8.94
CA LEU A 78 8.40 10.56 7.51
C LEU A 78 9.33 9.44 7.01
N VAL A 79 10.48 9.26 7.67
CA VAL A 79 11.40 8.15 7.37
C VAL A 79 10.71 6.80 7.53
N ALA A 80 9.88 6.62 8.57
CA ALA A 80 9.12 5.38 8.76
C ALA A 80 8.10 5.15 7.62
N PHE A 81 7.40 6.20 7.19
CA PHE A 81 6.45 6.15 6.07
C PHE A 81 7.16 5.80 4.75
N GLU A 82 8.23 6.51 4.42
CA GLU A 82 9.04 6.27 3.21
C GLU A 82 9.64 4.86 3.21
N SER A 83 10.11 4.38 4.36
CA SER A 83 10.60 3.01 4.52
C SER A 83 9.51 1.98 4.21
N GLY A 84 8.26 2.25 4.61
CA GLY A 84 7.10 1.44 4.24
C GLY A 84 6.88 1.42 2.72
N CYS A 85 6.89 2.59 2.08
CA CYS A 85 6.76 2.69 0.63
C CYS A 85 7.84 1.90 -0.11
N VAL A 86 9.11 2.08 0.27
CA VAL A 86 10.26 1.38 -0.33
C VAL A 86 10.16 -0.12 -0.12
N THR A 87 9.77 -0.56 1.09
CA THR A 87 9.59 -2.00 1.40
C THR A 87 8.55 -2.63 0.47
N PHE A 88 7.40 -1.97 0.29
CA PHE A 88 6.35 -2.49 -0.59
C PHE A 88 6.80 -2.50 -2.06
N ALA A 89 7.42 -1.42 -2.52
CA ALA A 89 7.92 -1.33 -3.89
C ALA A 89 8.98 -2.41 -4.19
N ALA A 90 9.94 -2.61 -3.27
CA ALA A 90 10.96 -3.64 -3.38
C ALA A 90 10.33 -5.04 -3.37
N TRP A 91 9.38 -5.30 -2.47
CA TRP A 91 8.64 -6.56 -2.44
C TRP A 91 7.92 -6.84 -3.77
N MET A 92 7.20 -5.86 -4.32
CA MET A 92 6.52 -6.01 -5.61
C MET A 92 7.50 -6.30 -6.75
N ALA A 93 8.59 -5.53 -6.84
CA ALA A 93 9.60 -5.73 -7.88
C ALA A 93 10.26 -7.11 -7.78
N LEU A 94 10.59 -7.56 -6.56
CA LEU A 94 11.18 -8.88 -6.32
C LEU A 94 10.20 -9.99 -6.63
N THR A 95 8.96 -9.87 -6.15
CA THR A 95 7.96 -10.91 -6.37
C THR A 95 7.58 -11.04 -7.83
N GLU A 96 7.39 -9.95 -8.58
CA GLU A 96 7.19 -10.02 -10.04
C GLU A 96 8.39 -10.65 -10.77
N ARG A 97 9.62 -10.37 -10.30
CA ARG A 97 10.85 -10.92 -10.90
C ARG A 97 11.00 -12.42 -10.69
N PHE A 98 10.64 -12.92 -9.51
CA PHE A 98 10.88 -14.32 -9.11
C PHE A 98 9.64 -15.22 -9.24
N PHE A 99 8.45 -14.62 -9.18
CA PHE A 99 7.17 -15.30 -9.30
C PHE A 99 6.27 -14.46 -10.18
N PRO A 100 6.22 -14.69 -11.52
CA PRO A 100 5.32 -13.96 -12.42
C PRO A 100 3.86 -14.28 -12.08
N MET A 101 3.34 -13.67 -11.01
CA MET A 101 1.99 -13.85 -10.51
C MET A 101 0.98 -13.17 -11.44
N ASN A 102 1.39 -12.13 -12.16
CA ASN A 102 0.57 -11.32 -13.06
C ASN A 102 0.71 -11.68 -14.56
N HIS A 103 1.55 -12.65 -14.93
CA HIS A 103 1.66 -13.15 -16.31
C HIS A 103 1.50 -14.68 -16.35
N GLY A 104 0.33 -15.12 -16.82
CA GLY A 104 -0.03 -16.50 -17.13
C GLY A 104 -1.54 -16.57 -17.38
N GLU A 105 -2.08 -16.86 -18.55
CA GLU A 105 -1.54 -17.59 -19.71
C GLU A 105 -1.94 -16.90 -21.03
N SER A 106 -1.12 -17.13 -22.07
CA SER A 106 -1.41 -16.88 -23.49
C SER A 106 -2.55 -17.75 -24.01
#